data_AF-A0A9E5K790-F1
#
_entry.id   AF-A0A9E5K790-F1
#
_cell.length_a   1.000
_cell.length_b   1.000
_cell.length_c   1.000
_cell.angle_alpha   90.00
_cell.angle_beta   90.00
_cell.angle_gamma   90.00
#
_symmetry.space_group_name_H-M   'P 1'
#
loop_
_entity.id
_entity.type
_entity.pdbx_description
1 polymer ?
#
loop_
_entity_poly.entity_id
_entity_poly.type
_entity_poly.pdbx_seq_one_letter_code
_entity_poly.pdbx_strand_id
1 'polypeptide(L)' 'MLNVVKELRRKGEEMLVVYHSHPVSFPKMSKKDLDMIDGTNLLHLIVGNVKTIPEFGLWWVNEQKKAIPCNFILDNPR' A
#
# COMPACT_ATOMS: atom_id res chain seq x y z
N MET A 1 -10.08 7.75 6.97
CA MET A 1 -10.47 6.51 6.26
C MET A 1 -11.98 6.42 6.00
N LEU A 2 -12.85 6.56 7.01
CA LEU A 2 -14.31 6.41 6.88
C LEU A 2 -14.96 7.23 5.74
N ASN A 3 -14.60 8.51 5.59
CA ASN A 3 -15.16 9.37 4.53
C ASN A 3 -14.80 8.88 3.12
N VAL A 4 -13.56 8.38 2.95
CA VAL A 4 -13.11 7.81 1.67
C VAL A 4 -13.90 6.55 1.34
N VAL A 5 -14.08 5.65 2.31
CA VAL A 5 -14.86 4.42 2.13
C VAL A 5 -16.31 4.72 1.78
N LYS A 6 -16.93 5.72 2.42
CA LYS A 6 -18.30 6.15 2.09
C LYS A 6 -18.41 6.65 0.65
N GLU A 7 -17.44 7.44 0.20
CA GLU A 7 -17.43 8.00 -1.16
C GLU A 7 -17.21 6.92 -2.22
N LEU A 8 -16.28 5.99 -2.00
CA LEU A 8 -16.05 4.84 -2.89
C LEU A 8 -17.31 3.99 -3.00
N ARG A 9 -17.97 3.67 -1.87
CA ARG A 9 -19.25 2.94 -1.87
C ARG A 9 -20.34 3.68 -2.64
N ARG A 10 -20.44 5.01 -2.50
CA ARG A 10 -21.41 5.83 -3.25
C ARG A 10 -21.19 5.74 -4.76
N LYS A 11 -19.93 5.59 -5.19
CA LYS A 11 -19.53 5.45 -6.59
C LYS A 11 -19.57 4.00 -7.11
N GLY A 12 -19.78 3.02 -6.26
CA GLY A 12 -19.63 1.60 -6.62
C GLY A 12 -18.17 1.19 -6.88
N GLU A 13 -17.22 1.94 -6.32
CA GLU A 13 -15.78 1.69 -6.43
C GLU A 13 -15.26 0.92 -5.21
N GLU A 14 -14.16 0.20 -5.40
CA GLU A 14 -13.47 -0.54 -4.36
C GLU A 14 -12.13 0.13 -3.99
N MET A 15 -11.82 0.15 -2.69
CA MET A 15 -10.49 0.52 -2.24
C MET A 15 -9.54 -0.65 -2.50
N LEU A 16 -8.58 -0.49 -3.39
CA LEU A 16 -7.63 -1.56 -3.73
C LEU A 16 -6.28 -1.39 -3.02
N VAL A 17 -5.85 -0.14 -2.83
CA VAL A 17 -4.53 0.19 -2.34
C VAL A 17 -4.56 1.38 -1.39
N VAL A 18 -3.73 1.33 -0.35
CA VAL A 18 -3.33 2.48 0.45
C VAL A 18 -1.85 2.71 0.21
N TYR A 19 -1.43 3.97 0.16
CA TYR A 19 -0.01 4.29 0.04
C TYR A 19 0.46 5.21 1.15
N HIS A 20 1.75 5.07 1.49
CA HIS A 20 2.47 6.02 2.33
C HIS A 20 3.94 6.09 1.92
N SER A 21 4.64 7.12 2.38
CA SER A 21 6.05 7.35 2.02
C SER A 21 6.98 7.08 3.19
N HIS A 22 8.13 6.50 2.86
CA HIS A 22 9.31 6.40 3.72
C HIS A 22 10.34 7.42 3.22
N PRO A 23 10.38 8.64 3.77
CA PRO A 23 11.22 9.71 3.22
C PRO A 23 12.72 9.46 3.39
N VAL A 24 13.09 8.66 4.40
CA VAL A 24 14.49 8.45 4.83
C VAL A 24 14.88 6.98 4.92
N SER A 25 14.03 6.06 4.46
CA SER A 25 14.31 4.62 4.48
C SER A 25 13.81 3.93 3.22
N PHE A 26 14.37 2.73 2.96
CA PHE A 26 13.91 1.90 1.86
C PHE A 26 12.42 1.62 1.97
N PRO A 27 11.72 1.50 0.83
CA PRO A 27 10.29 1.17 0.82
C PRO A 27 10.16 -0.29 1.23
N LYS A 28 10.03 -0.55 2.53
CA LYS A 28 9.83 -1.89 3.10
C LYS A 28 8.83 -1.78 4.22
N MET A 29 7.85 -2.69 4.22
CA MET A 29 6.88 -2.79 5.31
C MET A 29 7.60 -2.99 6.64
N SER A 30 7.44 -2.03 7.55
CA SER A 30 7.99 -2.09 8.89
C SER A 30 6.99 -2.72 9.86
N LYS A 31 7.47 -3.12 11.04
CA LYS A 31 6.60 -3.56 12.13
C LYS A 31 5.59 -2.46 12.53
N LYS A 32 6.05 -1.21 12.57
CA LYS A 32 5.19 -0.06 12.91
C LYS A 32 4.06 0.12 11.88
N ASP A 33 4.36 -0.06 10.61
CA ASP A 33 3.34 0.02 9.56
C ASP A 33 2.26 -1.05 9.78
N LEU A 34 2.68 -2.31 10.01
CA LEU A 34 1.77 -3.43 10.33
C LEU A 34 0.92 -3.19 11.58
N ASP A 35 1.52 -2.62 12.62
CA ASP A 35 0.81 -2.32 13.87
C ASP A 35 -0.28 -1.26 13.67
N MET A 36 -0.05 -0.29 12.77
CA MET A 36 -0.99 0.79 12.43
C MET A 36 -2.08 0.39 11.43
N ILE A 37 -1.95 -0.75 10.74
CA ILE A 37 -2.97 -1.24 9.83
C ILE A 37 -4.10 -1.86 10.63
N ASP A 38 -5.29 -1.27 10.53
CA ASP A 38 -6.52 -1.93 10.96
C ASP A 38 -6.83 -3.04 9.94
N GLY A 39 -7.03 -4.26 10.41
CA GLY A 39 -7.06 -5.49 9.59
C GLY A 39 -7.94 -5.40 8.34
N THR A 40 -7.33 -4.99 7.23
CA THR A 40 -7.97 -4.80 5.93
C THR A 40 -7.25 -5.65 4.89
N ASN A 41 -8.02 -6.31 4.04
CA ASN A 41 -7.52 -7.06 2.90
C ASN A 41 -7.14 -6.10 1.74
N LEU A 42 -6.00 -5.41 1.85
CA LEU A 42 -5.60 -4.34 0.93
C LEU A 42 -4.14 -4.46 0.50
N LEU A 43 -3.83 -3.86 -0.66
CA LEU A 43 -2.46 -3.59 -1.05
C LEU A 43 -1.94 -2.36 -0.31
N HIS A 44 -0.69 -2.43 0.12
CA HIS A 44 0.07 -1.35 0.74
C HIS A 44 1.25 -1.00 -0.14
N LEU A 45 1.19 0.18 -0.75
CA LEU A 45 2.25 0.76 -1.56
C LEU A 45 3.14 1.64 -0.68
N ILE A 46 4.42 1.31 -0.59
CA ILE A 46 5.39 2.14 0.13
C ILE A 46 6.31 2.79 -0.90
N VAL A 47 6.41 4.11 -0.82
CA VAL A 47 7.28 4.91 -1.68
C VAL A 47 8.50 5.37 -0.89
N GLY A 48 9.68 4.94 -1.30
CA GLY A 48 10.95 5.27 -0.66
C GLY A 48 11.68 6.35 -1.44
N ASN A 49 12.07 7.42 -0.75
CA ASN A 49 12.69 8.60 -1.38
C ASN A 49 14.17 8.78 -1.00
N VAL A 50 14.85 7.71 -0.60
CA VAL A 50 16.28 7.74 -0.20
C VAL A 50 17.20 8.00 -1.39
N LYS A 51 16.77 7.64 -2.60
CA LYS A 51 17.52 7.83 -3.85
C LYS A 51 16.88 8.93 -4.69
N THR A 52 17.62 9.43 -5.67
CA THR A 52 17.14 10.43 -6.64
C THR A 52 15.90 9.95 -7.40
N ILE A 53 15.84 8.65 -7.72
CA ILE A 53 14.67 8.01 -8.32
C ILE A 53 13.91 7.32 -7.18
N PRO A 54 12.62 7.62 -6.97
CA PRO A 54 11.82 6.95 -5.96
C PRO A 54 11.77 5.44 -6.20
N GLU A 55 11.94 4.69 -5.12
CA GLU A 55 11.80 3.24 -5.13
C GLU A 55 10.42 2.87 -4.58
N PHE A 56 9.87 1.75 -5.06
CA PHE A 56 8.56 1.28 -4.67
C PHE A 56 8.64 -0.11 -4.07
N GLY A 57 7.79 -0.34 -3.08
CA GLY A 57 7.53 -1.67 -2.58
C GLY A 57 6.05 -1.88 -2.41
N LEU A 58 5.59 -3.11 -2.64
CA LEU A 58 4.19 -3.47 -2.57
C LEU A 58 4.02 -4.67 -1.63
N TRP A 59 3.05 -4.57 -0.72
CA TRP A 59 2.68 -5.66 0.18
C TRP A 59 1.18 -5.86 0.16
N TRP A 60 0.74 -7.10 -0.03
CA TRP A 60 -0.61 -7.48 0.31
C TRP A 60 -0.67 -7.77 1.81
N VAL A 61 -1.53 -7.07 2.53
CA VAL A 61 -1.79 -7.33 3.94
C VAL A 61 -3.16 -7.98 4.04
N ASN A 62 -3.20 -9.19 4.59
CA ASN A 62 -4.44 -9.92 4.78
C ASN A 62 -5.09 -9.58 6.13
N GLU A 63 -6.29 -10.12 6.37
CA GLU A 63 -7.05 -9.91 7.60
C GLU A 63 -6.30 -10.34 8.87
N GLN A 64 -5.34 -11.28 8.74
CA GLN A 64 -4.48 -11.76 9.84
C GLN A 64 -3.25 -10.87 10.07
N LYS A 65 -3.21 -9.66 9.48
CA LYS A 65 -2.07 -8.72 9.52
C LYS A 65 -0.75 -9.32 9.02
N LYS A 66 -0.81 -10.31 8.13
CA LYS A 66 0.37 -10.87 7.48
C LYS A 66 0.67 -10.07 6.21
N ALA A 67 1.84 -9.43 6.17
CA ALA A 67 2.34 -8.79 4.96
C ALA A 67 3.01 -9.81 4.03
N ILE A 68 2.54 -9.88 2.79
CA ILE A 68 3.08 -10.72 1.73
C ILE A 68 3.65 -9.77 0.66
N PRO A 69 4.95 -9.83 0.35
CA PRO A 69 5.53 -8.98 -0.68
C PRO A 69 4.96 -9.32 -2.05
N CYS A 70 4.62 -8.31 -2.83
CA CYS A 70 4.08 -8.43 -4.17
C CYS A 70 5.02 -7.79 -5.19
N ASN A 71 5.04 -8.34 -6.40
CA ASN A 71 5.77 -7.76 -7.51
C ASN A 71 4.86 -6.84 -8.32
N PHE A 72 5.43 -5.75 -8.85
CA PHE A 72 4.76 -4.96 -9.87
C PHE A 72 4.87 -5.69 -11.21
N ILE A 73 3.72 -6.03 -11.80
CA ILE A 73 3.65 -6.44 -13.19
C ILE A 73 3.25 -5.20 -13.97
N LEU A 74 4.23 -4.55 -14.58
CA LEU A 74 3.99 -3.45 -15.50
C LEU A 74 3.83 -4.05 -16.89
N ASP A 75 2.62 -4.52 -17.20
CA ASP A 75 2.25 -4.78 -18.58
C ASP A 75 2.18 -3.44 -19.29
N ASN A 76 3.19 -3.14 -20.11
CA ASN A 76 3.27 -1.91 -20.89
C ASN A 76 2.29 -2.01 -22.06
N PRO A 77 1.07 -1.45 -21.98
CA PRO A 77 0.14 -1.48 -23.10
C PRO A 77 0.56 -0.30 -23.98
N ARG A 78 1.47 -0.57 -24.92
CA ARG A 78 1.76 0.41 -25.98
C ARG A 78 0.49 0.74 -26.76
#